data_AF-A0A5C9QUF1-F1
#
_entry.id   AF-A0A5C9QUF1-F1
#
_cell.length_a   1.000
_cell.length_b   1.000
_cell.length_c   1.000
_cell.angle_alpha   90.00
_cell.angle_beta   90.00
_cell.angle_gamma   90.00
#
_symmetry.space_group_name_H-M   'P 1'
#
loop_
_entity.id
_entity.type
_entity.pdbx_description
1 polymer ?
#
loop_
_entity_poly.entity_id
_entity_poly.type
_entity_poly.pdbx_seq_one_letter_code
_entity_poly.pdbx_strand_id
1 'polypeptide(L)'
;MYSEGGHNMFWDTFERVNRLRQQAMNNPEFLQSAKQHEETLQHVEQYFEPKKYRKSNQKRQKTLADIYDQADFGERTDDMTH
;
A
#
# COMPACT_ATOMS: atom_id res chain seq x y z
N MET A 1 24.41 16.02 31.29
CA MET A 1 23.25 15.13 31.41
C MET A 1 22.36 15.40 30.21
N TYR A 2 22.50 14.62 29.13
CA TYR A 2 21.65 14.81 27.95
C TYR A 2 20.24 14.38 28.30
N SER A 3 19.27 15.27 28.09
CA SER A 3 17.86 15.06 28.38
C SER A 3 17.37 13.73 27.81
N GLU A 4 16.72 12.94 28.66
CA GLU A 4 16.14 11.65 28.32
C GLU A 4 15.10 11.81 27.21
N GLY A 5 15.54 11.48 25.99
CA GLY A 5 14.88 10.46 25.18
C GLY A 5 13.42 10.71 24.86
N GLY A 6 13.10 11.84 24.22
CA GLY A 6 12.00 11.86 23.28
C GLY A 6 12.31 10.89 22.14
N HIS A 7 11.96 9.62 22.31
CA HIS A 7 11.85 8.67 21.21
C HIS A 7 10.75 9.20 20.30
N ASN A 8 11.12 10.11 19.41
CA ASN A 8 10.26 10.49 18.31
C ASN A 8 9.94 9.21 17.55
N MET A 9 8.66 8.89 17.38
CA MET A 9 8.12 7.73 16.65
C MET A 9 8.92 7.34 15.38
N PHE A 10 9.57 8.33 14.77
CA PHE A 10 10.54 8.18 13.68
C PHE A 10 11.67 7.18 13.97
N TRP A 11 12.41 7.34 15.07
CA TRP A 11 13.57 6.50 15.37
C TRP A 11 13.15 5.07 15.69
N ASP A 12 12.09 4.90 16.46
CA ASP A 12 11.52 3.58 16.76
C ASP A 12 11.03 2.87 15.50
N THR A 13 10.39 3.63 14.59
CA THR A 13 9.93 3.10 13.30
C THR A 13 11.12 2.72 12.44
N PHE A 14 12.15 3.55 12.37
CA PHE A 14 13.36 3.27 11.60
C PHE A 14 14.05 1.99 12.08
N GLU A 15 14.24 1.85 13.39
CA GLU A 15 14.88 0.67 13.98
C GLU A 15 14.04 -0.60 13.79
N ARG A 16 12.72 -0.51 13.99
CA ARG A 16 11.80 -1.61 13.73
C ARG A 16 11.84 -2.06 12.27
N VAL A 17 11.82 -1.12 11.33
CA VAL A 17 11.91 -1.42 9.89
C VAL A 17 13.26 -2.04 9.55
N ASN A 18 14.35 -1.53 10.11
CA ASN A 18 15.68 -2.07 9.86
C ASN A 18 15.81 -3.51 10.36
N ARG A 19 15.27 -3.82 11.54
CA ARG A 19 15.21 -5.19 12.07
C ARG A 19 14.42 -6.12 11.14
N LEU A 20 13.24 -5.70 10.69
CA LEU A 20 12.42 -6.47 9.75
C LEU A 20 13.13 -6.69 8.41
N ARG A 21 13.84 -5.67 7.91
CA ARG A 21 14.68 -5.79 6.71
C ARG A 21 15.74 -6.88 6.89
N GLN A 22 16.47 -6.88 7.99
CA GLN A 22 17.51 -7.89 8.25
C GLN A 22 16.91 -9.29 8.31
N GLN A 23 15.76 -9.45 8.97
CA GLN A 23 15.03 -10.73 8.99
C GLN A 23 14.63 -11.18 7.58
N ALA A 24 14.12 -10.27 6.75
CA ALA A 24 13.73 -10.56 5.38
C ALA A 24 14.95 -10.92 4.50
N MET A 25 16.09 -10.23 4.67
CA MET A 25 17.34 -10.53 3.94
C MET A 25 17.93 -11.90 4.30
N ASN A 26 17.66 -12.41 5.50
CA ASN A 26 18.08 -13.76 5.91
C ASN A 26 17.15 -14.86 5.38
N ASN A 27 15.99 -14.51 4.81
CA ASN A 27 15.05 -15.46 4.23
C ASN A 27 15.30 -15.62 2.71
N PRO A 28 15.78 -16.80 2.24
CA PRO A 28 16.07 -17.01 0.83
C PRO A 28 14.82 -16.98 -0.06
N GLU A 29 13.66 -17.43 0.42
CA GLU A 29 12.40 -17.40 -0.34
C GLU A 29 11.93 -15.95 -0.58
N PHE A 30 12.12 -15.09 0.43
CA PHE A 30 11.83 -13.66 0.30
C PHE A 30 12.74 -13.01 -0.76
N LEU A 31 14.03 -13.33 -0.76
CA LEU A 31 14.96 -12.81 -1.77
C LEU A 31 14.61 -13.28 -3.18
N GLN A 32 14.23 -14.55 -3.35
CA GLN A 32 13.86 -15.09 -4.65
C GLN A 32 12.57 -14.46 -5.18
N SER A 33 11.53 -14.36 -4.34
CA SER A 33 10.27 -13.71 -4.71
C SER A 33 10.47 -12.23 -5.02
N ALA A 34 11.33 -11.52 -4.27
CA ALA A 34 11.67 -10.13 -4.55
C ALA A 34 12.35 -9.95 -5.93
N LYS A 35 13.27 -10.85 -6.31
CA LYS A 35 13.90 -10.82 -7.65
C LYS A 35 12.89 -11.06 -8.77
N GLN A 36 12.04 -12.07 -8.63
CA GLN A 36 10.99 -12.36 -9.61
C GLN A 36 10.00 -11.19 -9.77
N HIS A 37 9.67 -10.53 -8.65
CA HIS A 37 8.84 -9.34 -8.67
C HIS A 37 9.54 -8.17 -9.38
N GLU A 38 10.84 -7.95 -9.15
CA GLU A 38 11.64 -6.95 -9.87
C GLU A 38 11.63 -7.21 -11.39
N GLU A 39 11.89 -8.45 -11.82
CA GLU A 39 11.82 -8.84 -13.23
C GLU A 39 10.44 -8.57 -13.84
N THR A 40 9.38 -8.87 -13.08
CA THR A 40 8.00 -8.60 -13.49
C THR A 40 7.75 -7.10 -13.67
N LEU A 41 8.22 -6.25 -12.76
CA LEU A 41 8.08 -4.80 -12.89
C LEU A 41 8.85 -4.27 -14.10
N GLN A 42 10.08 -4.71 -14.33
CA GLN A 42 10.85 -4.29 -15.51
C GLN A 42 10.14 -4.66 -16.82
N HIS A 43 9.56 -5.87 -16.88
CA HIS A 43 8.77 -6.29 -18.03
C HIS A 43 7.50 -5.46 -18.17
N VAL A 44 6.73 -5.27 -17.10
CA VAL A 44 5.49 -4.50 -17.14
C VAL A 44 5.77 -3.04 -17.49
N GLU A 45 6.76 -2.38 -16.90
CA GLU A 45 7.13 -0.99 -17.19
C GLU A 45 7.59 -0.80 -18.64
N GLN A 46 8.28 -1.78 -19.22
CA GLN A 46 8.67 -1.74 -20.63
C GLN A 46 7.46 -1.73 -21.58
N TYR A 47 6.35 -2.41 -21.20
CA TYR A 47 5.14 -2.51 -22.03
C TYR A 47 4.00 -1.57 -21.58
N PHE A 48 4.09 -0.99 -20.39
CA PHE A 48 3.08 -0.14 -19.79
C PHE A 48 3.58 1.30 -19.80
N GLU A 49 3.44 1.98 -20.94
CA GLU A 49 3.24 3.41 -20.85
C GLU A 49 1.85 3.62 -20.22
N PRO A 50 1.73 4.22 -19.01
CA PRO A 50 0.44 4.69 -18.56
C PRO A 50 0.00 5.69 -19.62
N LYS A 51 -0.95 5.29 -20.47
CA LYS A 51 -1.59 6.19 -21.42
C LYS A 51 -2.08 7.36 -20.57
N LYS A 52 -1.34 8.46 -20.59
CA LYS A 52 -1.77 9.73 -20.01
C LYS A 52 -2.89 10.16 -20.92
N TYR A 53 -4.09 9.61 -20.71
CA TYR A 53 -5.30 10.07 -21.34
C TYR A 53 -5.40 11.52 -20.91
N ARG A 54 -4.99 12.42 -21.81
CA ARG A 54 -5.29 13.84 -21.69
C ARG A 54 -6.77 13.88 -21.41
N LYS A 55 -7.15 14.42 -20.25
CA LYS A 55 -8.55 14.58 -19.83
C LYS A 55 -9.25 15.41 -20.90
N SER A 56 -9.73 14.77 -21.95
CA SER A 56 -10.73 15.36 -22.81
C SER A 56 -11.96 15.51 -21.92
N ASN A 57 -12.64 16.65 -22.02
CA ASN A 57 -13.84 16.99 -21.26
C ASN A 57 -15.05 16.10 -21.63
N GLN A 58 -14.86 14.79 -21.71
CA GLN A 58 -15.95 13.84 -21.74
C GLN A 58 -16.54 13.81 -20.33
N LYS A 59 -17.83 14.15 -20.26
CA LYS A 59 -18.65 14.11 -19.04
C LYS A 59 -18.28 12.85 -18.26
N ARG A 60 -17.69 13.02 -17.07
CA ARG A 60 -17.16 11.92 -16.26
C ARG A 60 -18.24 10.86 -16.11
N GLN A 61 -18.00 9.67 -16.66
CA GLN A 61 -18.81 8.52 -16.30
C GLN A 61 -18.62 8.30 -14.80
N LYS A 62 -19.73 8.20 -14.06
CA LYS A 62 -19.69 7.94 -12.62
C LYS A 62 -18.87 6.69 -12.40
N THR A 63 -17.81 6.80 -11.61
CA THR A 63 -17.01 5.64 -11.20
C THR A 63 -17.83 4.80 -10.24
N LEU A 64 -17.45 3.53 -10.07
CA LEU A 64 -18.07 2.69 -9.04
C LEU A 64 -17.90 3.30 -7.65
N ALA A 65 -16.79 3.97 -7.37
CA ALA A 65 -16.60 4.73 -6.13
C ALA A 65 -17.66 5.84 -5.97
N ASP A 66 -17.94 6.63 -7.02
CA ASP A 66 -18.99 7.65 -6.99
C ASP A 66 -20.40 7.06 -6.77
N ILE A 67 -20.62 5.79 -7.11
CA ILE A 67 -21.89 5.07 -6.88
C ILE A 67 -22.00 4.60 -5.43
N TYR A 68 -20.90 4.14 -4.84
CA TYR A 68 -20.85 3.67 -3.45
C TYR A 68 -20.64 4.80 -2.43
N ASP A 69 -20.15 5.97 -2.82
CA ASP A 69 -20.05 7.16 -1.95
C ASP A 69 -21.41 7.58 -1.38
N GLN A 70 -22.50 7.25 -2.06
CA GLN A 70 -23.88 7.51 -1.62
C GLN A 70 -24.51 6.31 -0.90
N ALA A 71 -23.83 5.16 -0.87
CA ALA A 71 -24.29 4.00 -0.12
C ALA A 71 -23.92 4.21 1.35
N ASP A 72 -24.88 4.70 2.11
CA ASP A 72 -24.82 4.68 3.57
C ASP A 72 -24.89 3.20 3.99
N PHE A 73 -23.74 2.58 4.24
CA PHE A 73 -23.67 1.25 4.82
C PHE A 73 -24.08 1.40 6.28
N GLY A 74 -25.39 1.43 6.51
CA GLY A 74 -25.97 1.50 7.84
C GLY A 74 -25.24 0.55 8.77
N GLU A 75 -24.79 1.11 9.89
CA GLU A 75 -24.20 0.37 11.00
C GLU A 75 -25.11 -0.83 11.28
N ARG A 76 -24.58 -2.05 11.07
CA ARG A 76 -25.30 -3.27 11.44
C ARG A 76 -25.43 -3.28 12.97
N THR A 77 -26.51 -2.72 13.48
CA THR A 77 -26.97 -2.94 14.85
C THR A 77 -27.72 -4.28 14.92
N ASP A 78 -27.09 -5.34 14.45
CA ASP A 78 -27.64 -6.69 14.53
C ASP A 78 -26.75 -7.47 15.50
N ASP A 79 -27.03 -7.27 16.78
CA ASP A 79 -26.86 -8.29 17.82
C ASP A 79 -27.63 -9.54 17.38
N MET A 80 -27.06 -10.32 16.47
CA MET A 80 -27.54 -11.67 16.18
C MET A 80 -26.58 -12.67 16.81
N THR A 81 -26.94 -13.03 18.04
CA THR A 81 -26.62 -14.31 18.62
C THR A 81 -27.29 -15.40 17.77
N HIS A 82 -26.50 -16.27 17.14
CA HIS A 82 -26.87 -17.66 16.96
C HIS A 82 -25.67 -18.58 16.75
#